data_AF-A0A966TFW4-F1
#
_entry.id   AF-A0A966TFW4-F1
#
_cell.length_a   1.000
_cell.length_b   1.000
_cell.length_c   1.000
_cell.angle_alpha   90.00
_cell.angle_beta   90.00
_cell.angle_gamma   90.00
#
_symmetry.space_group_name_H-M   'P 1'
#
loop_
_entity.id
_entity.type
_entity.pdbx_description
1 polymer ?
#
loop_
_entity_poly.entity_id
_entity_poly.type
_entity_poly.pdbx_seq_one_letter_code
_entity_poly.pdbx_strand_id
1 'polypeptide(L)' 'MTLPIFSLKKQHEALRGKLTEAFHRVLASGAFVLGPEVEAWEKEFGDFLGAKHAVGVSSGSDALLLALQA' A
#
# COMPACT_ATOMS: atom_id res chain seq x y z
N MET A 1 -15.19 25.33 16.64
CA MET A 1 -14.91 24.59 15.39
C MET A 1 -13.49 24.05 15.49
N THR A 2 -13.31 22.73 15.54
CA THR A 2 -12.00 22.11 15.84
C THR A 2 -11.27 21.86 14.52
N LEU A 3 -10.09 22.46 14.34
CA LEU A 3 -9.23 22.20 13.19
C LEU A 3 -8.37 20.97 13.48
N PRO A 4 -8.56 19.85 12.77
CA PRO A 4 -7.75 18.66 12.97
C PRO A 4 -6.32 18.89 12.45
N ILE A 5 -5.32 18.44 13.21
CA ILE A 5 -3.89 18.49 12.81
C ILE A 5 -3.64 17.68 11.52
N PHE A 6 -4.45 16.65 11.28
CA PHE A 6 -4.36 15.79 10.11
C PHE A 6 -5.75 15.29 9.70
N SER A 7 -6.05 15.32 8.40
CA SER A 7 -7.30 14.76 7.87
C SER A 7 -7.11 14.27 6.43
N LEU A 8 -7.44 13.01 6.20
CA LEU A 8 -7.41 12.40 4.87
C LEU A 8 -8.70 12.61 4.07
N LYS A 9 -9.74 13.23 4.67
CA LYS A 9 -11.08 13.29 4.08
C LYS A 9 -11.09 13.84 2.66
N LYS A 10 -10.40 14.96 2.42
CA LYS A 10 -10.32 15.59 1.09
C LYS A 10 -9.56 14.72 0.08
N GLN A 11 -8.46 14.09 0.50
CA GLN A 11 -7.69 13.20 -0.37
C GLN A 11 -8.50 11.94 -0.73
N HIS A 12 -9.18 11.34 0.25
CA HIS A 12 -10.04 10.19 0.04
C HIS A 12 -11.21 10.52 -0.88
N GLU A 13 -11.86 11.68 -0.72
CA GLU A 13 -12.95 12.11 -1.60
C GLU A 13 -12.48 12.25 -3.05
N ALA A 14 -11.30 12.84 -3.28
CA ALA A 14 -10.73 12.97 -4.62
C ALA A 14 -10.33 11.62 -5.25
N LEU A 15 -9.93 10.63 -4.44
CA LEU A 15 -9.47 9.31 -4.90
C LEU A 15 -10.53 8.22 -4.79
N ARG A 16 -11.74 8.53 -4.32
CA ARG A 16 -12.75 7.55 -3.92
C ARG A 16 -13.04 6.52 -4.99
N GLY A 17 -13.20 6.94 -6.25
CA GLY A 17 -13.47 6.04 -7.36
C GLY A 17 -12.35 5.00 -7.52
N LYS A 18 -11.10 5.46 -7.63
CA LYS A 18 -9.92 4.59 -7.79
C LYS A 18 -9.75 3.62 -6.61
N LEU A 19 -9.92 4.11 -5.39
CA LEU A 19 -9.80 3.27 -4.18
C LEU A 19 -10.88 2.19 -4.14
N THR A 20 -12.12 2.54 -4.50
CA THR A 20 -13.25 1.59 -4.48
C THR A 20 -13.08 0.54 -5.59
N GLU A 21 -12.61 0.92 -6.77
CA GLU A 21 -12.29 -0.04 -7.83
C GLU A 21 -11.18 -1.02 -7.43
N ALA A 22 -10.08 -0.52 -6.86
CA ALA A 22 -9.01 -1.39 -6.36
C ALA A 22 -9.51 -2.38 -5.31
N PHE A 23 -10.32 -1.91 -4.36
CA PHE A 23 -10.97 -2.77 -3.37
C PHE A 23 -11.84 -3.86 -4.03
N HIS A 24 -12.66 -3.50 -5.02
CA HIS A 24 -13.51 -4.48 -5.71
C HIS A 24 -12.71 -5.50 -6.50
N ARG A 25 -11.57 -5.14 -7.11
CA ARG A 25 -10.68 -6.11 -7.77
C ARG A 25 -10.18 -7.17 -6.79
N VAL A 26 -9.68 -6.73 -5.63
CA VAL A 26 -9.18 -7.66 -4.59
C VAL A 26 -10.32 -8.54 -4.09
N LEU A 27 -11.47 -7.95 -3.78
CA LEU A 27 -12.64 -8.66 -3.30
C LEU A 27 -13.11 -9.73 -4.30
N ALA A 28 -13.15 -9.41 -5.59
CA ALA A 28 -13.54 -10.34 -6.65
C ALA A 28 -12.51 -11.46 -6.86
N SER A 29 -11.22 -11.17 -6.64
CA SER A 29 -10.15 -12.16 -6.80
C SER A 29 -10.10 -13.20 -5.67
N GLY A 30 -10.56 -12.84 -4.46
CA GLY A 30 -10.39 -13.65 -3.25
C GLY A 30 -8.94 -13.76 -2.74
N ALA A 31 -7.98 -13.11 -3.40
CA ALA A 31 -6.56 -13.15 -3.07
C ALA A 31 -6.21 -12.05 -2.03
N PHE A 32 -6.50 -12.32 -0.76
CA PHE A 32 -6.34 -11.32 0.32
C PHE A 32 -4.92 -11.25 0.91
N VAL A 33 -4.11 -12.29 0.74
CA VAL A 33 -2.75 -12.38 1.31
C VAL A 33 -1.80 -12.83 0.20
N LEU A 34 -0.69 -12.10 0.04
CA LEU A 34 0.33 -12.37 -0.99
C LEU A 34 -0.27 -12.52 -2.41
N GLY A 35 -1.25 -11.65 -2.72
CA GLY A 35 -1.95 -11.63 -4.00
C GLY A 35 -1.27 -10.77 -5.07
N PRO A 36 -1.83 -10.74 -6.30
CA PRO A 36 -1.23 -10.05 -7.44
C PRO A 36 -1.09 -8.54 -7.26
N GLU A 37 -1.96 -7.90 -6.46
CA GLU A 37 -1.84 -6.46 -6.18
C GLU A 37 -0.62 -6.14 -5.30
N VAL A 38 -0.14 -7.09 -4.47
CA VAL A 38 1.09 -6.94 -3.69
C VAL A 38 2.30 -7.03 -4.60
N GLU A 39 2.35 -8.04 -5.47
CA GLU A 39 3.45 -8.23 -6.44
C GLU A 39 3.57 -7.05 -7.41
N ALA A 40 2.44 -6.57 -7.92
CA ALA A 40 2.39 -5.39 -8.77
C ALA A 40 2.91 -4.14 -8.04
N TRP A 41 2.45 -3.93 -6.80
CA TRP A 41 2.90 -2.79 -5.98
C TRP A 41 4.39 -2.86 -5.67
N GLU A 42 4.93 -4.02 -5.29
CA GLU A 42 6.37 -4.19 -5.02
C GLU A 42 7.21 -3.84 -6.26
N LYS A 43 6.77 -4.27 -7.44
CA LYS A 43 7.43 -3.91 -8.69
C LYS A 43 7.36 -2.39 -8.94
N GLU A 44 6.17 -1.80 -8.89
CA GLU A 44 5.98 -0.36 -9.12
C GLU A 44 6.77 0.50 -8.13
N PHE A 45 6.82 0.08 -6.87
CA PHE A 45 7.53 0.78 -5.81
C PHE A 45 9.05 0.64 -5.94
N GLY A 46 9.54 -0.55 -6.32
CA GLY A 46 10.94 -0.76 -6.69
C GLY A 46 11.37 0.15 -7.84
N ASP A 47 10.57 0.19 -8.91
CA ASP A 47 10.79 1.06 -10.07
C ASP A 47 10.78 2.56 -9.66
N PHE A 48 9.84 2.96 -8.82
CA PHE A 48 9.74 4.33 -8.30
C PHE A 48 10.97 4.76 -7.48
N LEU A 49 11.51 3.87 -6.65
CA LEU A 49 12.69 4.12 -5.83
C LEU A 49 14.01 3.93 -6.60
N GLY A 50 14.00 3.34 -7.78
CA GLY A 50 15.20 2.89 -8.48
C GLY A 50 15.91 1.73 -7.76
N ALA A 51 15.19 0.98 -6.93
CA ALA A 51 15.71 -0.16 -6.19
C ALA A 51 15.50 -1.45 -6.99
N LYS A 52 16.45 -2.39 -6.91
CA LYS A 52 16.34 -3.70 -7.58
C LYS A 52 15.18 -4.54 -7.02
N HIS A 53 14.85 -4.36 -5.74
CA HIS A 53 13.82 -5.10 -5.03
C HIS A 53 13.06 -4.17 -4.08
N ALA A 54 11.76 -4.40 -3.93
CA ALA A 54 10.95 -3.90 -2.83
C ALA A 54 10.13 -5.06 -2.27
N VAL A 55 9.92 -5.07 -0.95
CA VAL A 55 9.20 -6.14 -0.25
C VAL A 55 8.17 -5.50 0.68
N GLY A 56 6.91 -5.85 0.50
CA GLY A 56 5.80 -5.43 1.34
C GLY A 56 5.79 -6.20 2.65
N VAL A 57 5.74 -5.47 3.77
CA VAL A 57 5.69 -6.03 5.12
C VAL A 57 4.58 -5.37 5.93
N SER A 58 4.29 -5.88 7.13
CA SER A 58 3.12 -5.45 7.90
C SER A 58 3.23 -4.02 8.45
N SER A 59 4.45 -3.55 8.72
CA SER A 59 4.71 -2.24 9.31
C SER A 59 6.13 -1.74 9.05
N GLY A 60 6.37 -0.45 9.30
CA GLY A 60 7.73 0.11 9.23
C GLY A 60 8.68 -0.44 10.30
N SER A 61 8.16 -0.84 11.46
CA SER A 61 8.96 -1.51 12.49
C SER A 61 9.42 -2.89 12.05
N ASP A 62 8.54 -3.66 11.41
CA ASP A 62 8.88 -4.95 10.81
C ASP A 62 9.90 -4.80 9.69
N ALA A 63 9.76 -3.74 8.87
CA ALA A 63 10.73 -3.46 7.81
C ALA A 63 12.14 -3.26 8.36
N LEU A 64 12.28 -2.47 9.44
CA LEU A 64 13.57 -2.25 10.10
C LEU A 64 14.09 -3.52 10.77
N LEU A 65 13.22 -4.27 11.46
CA LEU A 65 13.60 -5.51 12.12
C LEU A 65 14.13 -6.52 11.10
N LEU A 66 13.40 -6.76 10.01
CA LEU A 66 13.79 -7.69 8.96
C LEU A 66 15.09 -7.26 8.28
N ALA A 67 15.25 -5.96 8.00
CA ALA A 67 16.48 -5.44 7.41
C ALA A 67 17.72 -5.61 8.31
N LEU A 68 17.54 -5.61 9.63
CA LEU A 68 18.63 -5.84 10.60
C LEU A 68 18.87 -7.31 10.92
N GLN A 69 17.87 -8.18 10.72
CA GLN A 69 17.97 -9.62 10.93
C GLN A 69 18.57 -10.38 9.74
N ALA A 70 18.45 -9.81 8.54
CA ALA A 70 18.88 -10.42 7.28
C ALA A 70 20.40 -10.52 7.12
#